data_AF-A0A7Y3X886-F1
#
_entry.id   AF-A0A7Y3X886-F1
#
_cell.length_a   1.000
_cell.length_b   1.000
_cell.length_c   1.000
_cell.angle_alpha   90.00
_cell.angle_beta   90.00
_cell.angle_gamma   90.00
#
_symmetry.space_group_name_H-M   'P 1'
#
loop_
_entity.id
_entity.type
_entity.pdbx_description
1 polymer ?
#
loop_
_entity_poly.entity_id
_entity_poly.type
_entity_poly.pdbx_seq_one_letter_code
_entity_poly.pdbx_strand_id
1 'polypeptide(L)'
;MVSTGTYQAGYQQALADFAIADLLCRLKTYSDASFDAAWVVIKTQEAETLAASLIQTLTANLDGKLLAAYLDALRSSTLDTSNALSSLQLPPPATDLPTTFPDVEMPRFLYGDRLRWISNGEITDWGIAIGRFYSFAPHRCCWHWCYLIWLDADSPSAAWVQADIAWEDDLEPTVAEETL
;
A
#
# COMPACT_ATOMS: atom_id res chain seq x y z
N MET A 1 -20.35 2.96 -17.86
CA MET A 1 -20.94 2.22 -16.71
C MET A 1 -20.19 0.90 -16.56
N VAL A 2 -19.12 0.88 -15.76
CA VAL A 2 -18.39 -0.34 -15.47
C VAL A 2 -19.14 -1.06 -14.34
N SER A 3 -19.58 -2.29 -14.62
CA SER A 3 -20.35 -3.12 -13.69
C SER A 3 -19.60 -3.32 -12.37
N THR A 4 -20.28 -2.99 -11.27
CA THR A 4 -19.88 -3.29 -9.89
C THR A 4 -19.55 -4.77 -9.62
N GLY A 5 -19.93 -5.68 -10.54
CA GLY A 5 -19.65 -7.11 -10.45
C GLY A 5 -18.19 -7.53 -10.71
N THR A 6 -17.40 -6.76 -11.48
CA THR A 6 -15.98 -7.11 -11.74
C THR A 6 -15.05 -6.71 -10.59
N TYR A 7 -15.35 -5.58 -9.93
CA TYR A 7 -14.60 -5.11 -8.75
C TYR A 7 -14.70 -6.07 -7.57
N GLN A 8 -15.90 -6.60 -7.31
CA GLN A 8 -16.11 -7.53 -6.20
C GLN A 8 -15.43 -8.88 -6.42
N ALA A 9 -15.41 -9.36 -7.68
CA ALA A 9 -14.70 -10.59 -8.05
C ALA A 9 -13.17 -10.42 -7.94
N GLY A 10 -12.62 -9.31 -8.42
CA GLY A 10 -11.19 -9.01 -8.30
C GLY A 10 -10.74 -8.86 -6.84
N TYR A 11 -11.57 -8.22 -6.00
CA TYR A 11 -11.30 -8.09 -4.57
C TYR A 11 -11.28 -9.45 -3.85
N GLN A 12 -12.24 -10.33 -4.13
CA GLN A 12 -12.26 -11.67 -3.56
C GLN A 12 -11.11 -12.54 -4.06
N GLN A 13 -10.72 -12.39 -5.33
CA GLN A 13 -9.57 -13.08 -5.90
C GLN A 13 -8.28 -12.64 -5.21
N ALA A 14 -8.07 -11.33 -5.01
CA ALA A 14 -6.91 -10.83 -4.28
C ALA A 14 -6.87 -11.35 -2.83
N LEU A 15 -8.01 -11.38 -2.13
CA LEU A 15 -8.07 -11.94 -0.77
C LEU A 15 -7.71 -13.43 -0.70
N ALA A 16 -8.03 -14.19 -1.75
CA ALA A 16 -7.65 -15.60 -1.89
C ALA A 16 -6.16 -15.75 -2.25
N ASP A 17 -5.68 -14.97 -3.22
CA ASP A 17 -4.29 -14.99 -3.68
C ASP A 17 -3.29 -14.62 -2.56
N PHE A 18 -3.69 -13.72 -1.66
CA PHE A 18 -2.89 -13.33 -0.48
C PHE A 18 -3.22 -14.15 0.79
N ALA A 19 -4.04 -15.20 0.67
CA ALA A 19 -4.46 -16.08 1.76
C ALA A 19 -5.07 -15.35 2.99
N ILE A 20 -5.57 -14.13 2.82
CA ILE A 20 -6.17 -13.33 3.90
C ILE A 20 -7.47 -13.99 4.37
N ALA A 21 -8.23 -14.59 3.45
CA ALA A 21 -9.41 -15.37 3.78
C ALA A 21 -9.09 -16.58 4.67
N ASP A 22 -7.98 -17.28 4.37
CA ASP A 22 -7.53 -18.44 5.16
C ASP A 22 -7.01 -18.02 6.54
N LEU A 23 -6.31 -16.88 6.63
CA LEU A 23 -5.88 -16.30 7.90
C LEU A 23 -7.07 -15.95 8.79
N LEU A 24 -8.09 -15.28 8.24
CA LEU A 24 -9.30 -14.92 8.98
C LEU A 24 -10.10 -16.15 9.42
N CYS A 25 -10.22 -17.15 8.54
CA CYS A 25 -10.84 -18.43 8.87
C CYS A 25 -10.11 -19.12 10.02
N ARG A 26 -8.78 -19.17 9.95
CA ARG A 26 -7.94 -19.77 10.98
C ARG A 26 -8.06 -19.03 12.29
N LEU A 27 -8.00 -17.69 12.32
CA LEU A 27 -8.18 -16.91 13.55
C LEU A 27 -9.54 -17.18 14.23
N LYS A 28 -10.61 -17.35 13.47
CA LYS A 28 -11.95 -17.65 13.99
C LYS A 28 -12.13 -19.09 14.47
N THR A 29 -11.26 -20.01 14.04
CA THR A 29 -11.35 -21.45 14.34
C THR A 29 -10.15 -21.97 15.13
N TYR A 30 -9.19 -21.10 15.47
CA TYR A 30 -7.96 -21.47 16.14
C TYR A 30 -8.24 -21.86 17.59
N SER A 31 -7.75 -23.03 17.97
CA SER A 31 -7.88 -23.57 19.31
C SER A 31 -6.61 -24.32 19.68
N ASP A 32 -6.03 -23.98 20.82
CA ASP A 32 -4.85 -24.62 21.42
C ASP A 32 -5.00 -24.70 22.95
N ALA A 33 -3.94 -25.16 23.63
CA ALA A 33 -3.95 -25.35 25.08
C ALA A 33 -4.08 -24.05 25.90
N SER A 34 -3.88 -22.89 25.27
CA SER A 34 -3.89 -21.56 25.88
C SER A 34 -5.00 -20.64 25.37
N PHE A 35 -5.61 -20.95 24.23
CA PHE A 35 -6.62 -20.13 23.58
C PHE A 35 -7.62 -20.99 22.81
N ASP A 36 -8.93 -20.78 23.02
CA ASP A 36 -9.98 -21.44 22.25
C ASP A 36 -10.92 -20.40 21.65
N ALA A 37 -10.85 -20.20 20.33
CA ALA A 37 -11.73 -19.29 19.60
C ALA A 37 -13.23 -19.66 19.73
N ALA A 38 -13.54 -20.94 20.01
CA ALA A 38 -14.92 -21.37 20.24
C ALA A 38 -15.48 -20.85 21.58
N TRP A 39 -14.62 -20.55 22.56
CA TRP A 39 -15.02 -20.02 23.86
C TRP A 39 -15.05 -18.49 23.90
N VAL A 40 -14.30 -17.82 23.02
CA VAL A 40 -14.15 -16.35 23.01
C VAL A 40 -15.08 -15.65 22.00
N VAL A 41 -15.69 -16.38 21.05
CA VAL A 41 -16.57 -15.84 19.99
C VAL A 41 -16.02 -14.54 19.40
N ILE A 42 -14.93 -14.65 18.66
CA ILE A 42 -14.28 -13.51 18.00
C ILE A 42 -15.24 -12.97 16.92
N LYS A 43 -15.63 -11.70 17.03
CA LYS A 43 -16.44 -11.06 15.98
C LYS A 43 -15.61 -10.87 14.72
N THR A 44 -16.27 -10.84 13.56
CA THR A 44 -15.59 -10.65 12.26
C THR A 44 -14.68 -9.42 12.24
N GLN A 45 -15.14 -8.29 12.81
CA GLN A 45 -14.36 -7.06 12.88
C GLN A 45 -13.11 -7.16 13.78
N GLU A 46 -13.18 -7.95 14.85
CA GLU A 46 -12.03 -8.19 15.75
C GLU A 46 -11.01 -9.11 15.09
N ALA A 47 -11.47 -10.13 14.35
CA ALA A 47 -10.60 -10.99 13.55
C ALA A 47 -9.91 -10.20 12.42
N GLU A 48 -10.63 -9.29 11.77
CA GLU A 48 -10.07 -8.39 10.73
C GLU A 48 -9.03 -7.42 11.32
N THR A 49 -9.33 -6.82 12.48
CA THR A 49 -8.41 -5.92 13.16
C THR A 49 -7.15 -6.67 13.62
N LEU A 50 -7.32 -7.88 14.15
CA LEU A 50 -6.21 -8.73 14.57
C LEU A 50 -5.36 -9.18 13.37
N ALA A 51 -5.98 -9.61 12.27
CA ALA A 51 -5.27 -9.95 11.05
C ALA A 51 -4.48 -8.77 10.50
N ALA A 52 -5.09 -7.58 10.43
CA ALA A 52 -4.42 -6.36 9.99
C ALA A 52 -3.24 -6.00 10.90
N SER A 53 -3.41 -6.11 12.21
CA SER A 53 -2.34 -5.85 13.18
C SER A 53 -1.20 -6.86 13.07
N LEU A 54 -1.50 -8.15 12.90
CA LEU A 54 -0.48 -9.19 12.69
C LEU A 54 0.30 -8.98 11.40
N ILE A 55 -0.40 -8.65 10.29
CA ILE A 55 0.24 -8.34 9.01
C ILE A 55 1.14 -7.11 9.17
N GLN A 56 0.63 -6.02 9.74
CA GLN A 56 1.42 -4.80 9.97
C GLN A 56 2.64 -5.06 10.85
N THR A 57 2.49 -5.84 11.92
CA THR A 57 3.60 -6.14 12.83
C THR A 57 4.63 -7.03 12.13
N LEU A 58 4.20 -7.99 11.32
CA LEU A 58 5.12 -8.80 10.52
C LEU A 58 5.87 -7.94 9.49
N THR A 59 5.17 -7.06 8.77
CA THR A 59 5.78 -6.12 7.81
C THR A 59 6.78 -5.19 8.48
N ALA A 60 6.46 -4.65 9.66
CA ALA A 60 7.33 -3.74 10.41
C ALA A 60 8.58 -4.43 10.98
N ASN A 61 8.53 -5.75 11.19
CA ASN A 61 9.60 -6.54 11.79
C ASN A 61 10.34 -7.43 10.78
N LEU A 62 10.20 -7.16 9.48
CA LEU A 62 10.99 -7.83 8.46
C LEU A 62 12.46 -7.45 8.60
N ASP A 63 13.28 -8.40 9.08
CA ASP A 63 14.73 -8.30 9.09
C ASP A 63 15.30 -8.89 7.79
N GLY A 64 16.35 -8.28 7.25
CA GLY A 64 17.06 -8.75 6.06
C GLY A 64 17.60 -10.17 6.23
N LYS A 65 17.94 -10.59 7.46
CA LYS A 65 18.33 -11.99 7.75
C LYS A 65 17.18 -12.97 7.59
N LEU A 66 15.97 -12.59 8.05
CA LEU A 66 14.77 -13.40 7.86
C LEU A 66 14.42 -13.48 6.38
N LEU A 67 14.44 -12.35 5.66
CA LEU A 67 14.18 -12.32 4.22
C LEU A 67 15.18 -13.17 3.43
N ALA A 68 16.47 -13.09 3.75
CA ALA A 68 17.49 -13.93 3.12
C ALA A 68 17.25 -15.42 3.40
N ALA A 69 16.97 -15.79 4.66
CA ALA A 69 16.66 -17.17 5.02
C ALA A 69 15.39 -17.68 4.32
N TYR A 70 14.36 -16.85 4.16
CA TYR A 70 13.15 -17.19 3.41
C TYR A 70 13.43 -17.36 1.92
N LEU A 71 14.17 -16.44 1.31
CA LEU A 71 14.50 -16.51 -0.10
C LEU A 71 15.37 -17.74 -0.41
N ASP A 72 16.30 -18.07 0.48
CA ASP A 72 17.12 -19.26 0.36
C ASP A 72 16.27 -20.53 0.52
N ALA A 73 15.34 -20.55 1.49
CA ALA A 73 14.37 -21.63 1.68
C ALA A 73 13.31 -21.75 0.57
N LEU A 74 13.05 -20.69 -0.21
CA LEU A 74 12.20 -20.75 -1.41
C LEU A 74 12.98 -21.29 -2.62
N ARG A 75 14.28 -21.01 -2.68
CA ARG A 75 15.18 -21.47 -3.76
C ARG A 75 15.61 -22.92 -3.59
N SER A 76 15.82 -23.37 -2.36
CA SER A 76 15.96 -24.79 -2.04
C SER A 76 14.56 -25.34 -1.73
N SER A 77 13.98 -26.23 -2.53
CA SER A 77 12.59 -26.70 -2.34
C SER A 77 12.40 -27.63 -1.11
N THR A 78 13.00 -27.31 0.02
CA THR A 78 13.04 -28.09 1.24
C THR A 78 12.30 -27.32 2.32
N LEU A 79 11.01 -27.64 2.41
CA LEU A 79 10.05 -27.05 3.33
C LEU A 79 10.34 -27.48 4.78
N ASP A 80 10.92 -26.57 5.56
CA ASP A 80 10.67 -26.43 7.00
C ASP A 80 10.44 -24.93 7.33
N THR A 81 9.58 -24.28 6.55
CA THR A 81 9.16 -22.88 6.75
C THR A 81 8.57 -22.61 8.15
N SER A 82 8.12 -23.66 8.83
CA SER A 82 7.63 -23.64 10.21
C SER A 82 8.71 -23.23 11.23
N ASN A 83 9.97 -23.66 11.02
CA ASN A 83 11.06 -23.37 11.96
C ASN A 83 11.56 -21.93 11.85
N ALA A 84 11.48 -21.33 10.66
CA ALA A 84 11.85 -19.93 10.45
C ALA A 84 10.87 -18.96 11.14
N LEU A 85 9.55 -19.22 11.05
CA LEU A 85 8.52 -18.39 11.71
C LEU A 85 8.53 -18.50 13.23
N SER A 86 8.89 -19.66 13.77
CA SER A 86 8.90 -19.93 15.22
C SER A 86 9.89 -19.03 16.00
N SER A 87 10.81 -18.35 15.30
CA SER A 87 11.80 -17.45 15.89
C SER A 87 11.37 -15.97 15.92
N LEU A 88 10.21 -15.61 15.36
CA LEU A 88 9.66 -14.25 15.43
C LEU A 88 9.16 -13.94 16.86
N GLN A 89 10.06 -13.52 17.74
CA GLN A 89 9.68 -12.69 18.87
C GLN A 89 9.32 -11.31 18.32
N LEU A 90 8.02 -11.02 18.21
CA LEU A 90 7.51 -9.73 17.76
C LEU A 90 7.89 -8.65 18.79
N PRO A 91 8.85 -7.76 18.48
CA PRO A 91 9.09 -6.57 19.28
C PRO A 91 7.87 -5.64 19.17
N PRO A 92 7.64 -4.77 20.18
CA PRO A 92 6.65 -3.71 20.07
C PRO A 92 6.92 -2.84 18.82
N PRO A 93 5.89 -2.28 18.18
CA PRO A 93 6.05 -1.49 16.96
C PRO A 93 7.02 -0.33 17.22
N ALA A 94 8.12 -0.31 16.46
CA ALA A 94 9.11 0.75 16.55
C ALA A 94 8.42 2.10 16.27
N THR A 95 8.46 2.99 17.26
CA THR A 95 7.85 4.34 17.18
C THR A 95 8.82 5.36 16.57
N ASP A 96 10.08 4.95 16.39
CA ASP A 96 11.12 5.76 15.78
C ASP A 96 11.14 5.53 14.27
N LEU A 97 11.30 6.62 13.51
CA LEU A 97 11.66 6.55 12.09
C LEU A 97 12.94 5.68 11.97
N PRO A 98 12.97 4.67 11.09
CA PRO A 98 14.14 3.80 10.95
C PRO A 98 15.39 4.64 10.72
N THR A 99 16.50 4.32 11.40
CA THR A 99 17.81 4.94 11.12
C THR A 99 18.28 4.74 9.68
N THR A 100 17.64 3.82 8.95
CA THR A 100 17.78 3.53 7.53
C THR A 100 16.70 4.20 6.67
N PHE A 101 16.06 5.28 7.14
CA PHE A 101 15.21 6.09 6.24
C PHE A 101 16.09 6.53 5.05
N PRO A 102 15.71 6.15 3.82
CA PRO A 102 16.59 6.30 2.67
C PRO A 102 16.94 7.76 2.45
N ASP A 103 18.08 8.01 1.80
CA ASP A 103 18.36 9.31 1.22
C ASP A 103 17.27 9.57 0.18
N VAL A 104 16.27 10.36 0.56
CA VAL A 104 15.06 10.53 -0.24
C VAL A 104 15.42 11.33 -1.48
N GLU A 105 15.13 10.77 -2.66
CA GLU A 105 15.31 11.49 -3.92
C GLU A 105 14.59 12.84 -3.84
N MET A 106 15.19 13.91 -4.37
CA MET A 106 14.52 15.19 -4.33
C MET A 106 13.23 15.14 -5.18
N PRO A 107 12.11 15.69 -4.67
CA PRO A 107 10.86 15.73 -5.41
C PRO A 107 11.07 16.48 -6.74
N ARG A 108 10.61 15.88 -7.83
CA ARG A 108 10.75 16.40 -9.19
C ARG A 108 9.97 17.70 -9.41
N PHE A 109 8.85 17.87 -8.72
CA PHE A 109 7.96 19.02 -8.86
C PHE A 109 7.91 19.86 -7.59
N LEU A 110 7.75 21.16 -7.76
CA LEU A 110 7.69 22.17 -6.70
C LEU A 110 6.27 22.72 -6.55
N TYR A 111 6.06 23.45 -5.45
CA TYR A 111 4.82 24.19 -5.25
C TYR A 111 4.64 25.23 -6.35
N GLY A 112 3.44 25.28 -6.92
CA GLY A 112 3.12 26.17 -8.03
C GLY A 112 3.33 25.58 -9.42
N ASP A 113 3.97 24.41 -9.53
CA ASP A 113 4.15 23.76 -10.82
C ASP A 113 2.79 23.33 -11.38
N ARG A 114 2.59 23.59 -12.68
CA ARG A 114 1.42 23.13 -13.44
C ARG A 114 1.68 21.71 -13.90
N LEU A 115 0.89 20.78 -13.39
CA LEU A 115 1.03 19.36 -13.63
C LEU A 115 -0.26 18.82 -14.25
N ARG A 116 -0.10 17.84 -15.14
CA ARG A 116 -1.22 17.06 -15.68
C ARG A 116 -0.94 15.58 -15.48
N TRP A 117 -2.00 14.79 -15.41
CA TRP A 117 -1.87 13.34 -15.39
C TRP A 117 -1.39 12.86 -16.76
N ILE A 118 -0.44 11.92 -16.77
CA ILE A 118 0.08 11.34 -18.01
C ILE A 118 -1.08 10.64 -18.73
N SER A 119 -1.26 10.97 -20.01
CA SER A 119 -2.30 10.37 -20.84
C SER A 119 -1.71 9.67 -22.06
N ASN A 120 -2.30 8.52 -22.42
CA ASN A 120 -2.00 7.84 -23.68
C ASN A 120 -2.84 8.44 -24.84
N GLY A 121 -2.97 9.77 -24.90
CA GLY A 121 -3.72 10.48 -25.94
C GLY A 121 -5.15 10.91 -25.57
N GLU A 122 -5.53 10.80 -24.30
CA GLU A 122 -6.83 11.27 -23.79
C GLU A 122 -6.69 12.62 -23.04
N ILE A 123 -7.79 13.34 -22.89
CA ILE A 123 -7.82 14.55 -22.06
C ILE A 123 -7.83 14.09 -20.60
N THR A 124 -6.74 14.33 -19.89
CA THR A 124 -6.58 14.05 -18.47
C THR A 124 -6.81 15.29 -17.63
N ASP A 125 -6.90 15.11 -16.31
CA ASP A 125 -6.97 16.23 -15.38
C ASP A 125 -5.62 16.98 -15.28
N TRP A 126 -5.70 18.26 -14.95
CA TRP A 126 -4.55 19.12 -14.71
C TRP A 126 -4.83 20.15 -13.63
N GLY A 127 -3.75 20.68 -13.08
CA GLY A 127 -3.83 21.63 -11.99
C GLY A 127 -2.47 22.11 -11.50
N ILE A 128 -2.46 22.69 -10.32
CA ILE A 128 -1.28 23.26 -9.68
C ILE A 128 -0.90 22.44 -8.45
N ALA A 129 0.38 22.09 -8.32
CA ALA A 129 0.88 21.43 -7.11
C ALA A 129 0.82 22.38 -5.90
N ILE A 130 0.00 22.04 -4.92
CA ILE A 130 -0.18 22.81 -3.67
C ILE A 130 0.35 22.07 -2.43
N GLY A 131 0.61 20.77 -2.55
CA GLY A 131 1.08 19.90 -1.48
C GLY A 131 2.02 18.83 -2.03
N ARG A 132 2.95 18.35 -1.20
CA ARG A 132 3.71 17.12 -1.48
C ARG A 132 4.07 16.43 -0.18
N PHE A 133 4.06 15.10 -0.20
CA PHE A 133 4.43 14.26 0.93
C PHE A 133 5.01 12.94 0.42
N TYR A 134 5.84 12.31 1.26
CA TYR A 134 6.45 11.03 0.95
C TYR A 134 5.62 9.91 1.56
N SER A 135 5.16 8.96 0.75
CA SER A 135 4.28 7.88 1.17
C SER A 135 4.61 6.57 0.47
N PHE A 136 4.22 5.44 1.06
CA PHE A 136 4.37 4.14 0.42
C PHE A 136 3.42 4.04 -0.79
N ALA A 137 3.99 3.86 -1.99
CA ALA A 137 3.28 3.70 -3.25
C ALA A 137 3.00 2.20 -3.48
N PRO A 138 1.76 1.72 -3.31
CA PRO A 138 1.46 0.29 -3.36
C PRO A 138 1.75 -0.33 -4.73
N HIS A 139 1.57 0.44 -5.80
CA HIS A 139 1.80 0.00 -7.17
C HIS A 139 3.30 -0.22 -7.50
N ARG A 140 4.20 0.36 -6.70
CA ARG A 140 5.67 0.17 -6.81
C ARG A 140 6.26 -0.69 -5.71
N CYS A 141 5.48 -0.99 -4.68
CA CYS A 141 5.97 -1.62 -3.45
C CYS A 141 7.18 -0.89 -2.85
N CYS A 142 7.26 0.44 -2.99
CA CYS A 142 8.33 1.27 -2.43
C CYS A 142 7.79 2.63 -1.96
N TRP A 143 8.60 3.38 -1.21
CA TRP A 143 8.27 4.75 -0.84
C TRP A 143 8.49 5.70 -2.02
N HIS A 144 7.54 6.61 -2.24
CA HIS A 144 7.55 7.51 -3.38
C HIS A 144 6.89 8.87 -3.08
N TRP A 145 7.18 9.87 -3.90
CA TRP A 145 6.56 11.19 -3.79
C TRP A 145 5.11 11.17 -4.27
N CYS A 146 4.23 11.76 -3.46
CA CYS A 146 2.83 12.02 -3.77
C CYS A 146 2.56 13.52 -3.67
N TYR A 147 1.79 14.03 -4.62
CA TYR A 147 1.46 15.44 -4.75
C TYR A 147 -0.02 15.65 -4.55
N LEU A 148 -0.36 16.73 -3.84
CA LEU A 148 -1.71 17.27 -3.77
C LEU A 148 -1.82 18.36 -4.84
N ILE A 149 -2.71 18.13 -5.79
CA ILE A 149 -2.91 18.99 -6.96
C ILE A 149 -4.25 19.70 -6.80
N TRP A 150 -4.24 21.02 -6.91
CA TRP A 150 -5.44 21.84 -7.03
C TRP A 150 -5.86 21.89 -8.50
N LEU A 151 -7.01 21.33 -8.83
CA LEU A 151 -7.46 21.21 -10.22
C LEU A 151 -7.83 22.57 -10.80
N ASP A 152 -7.49 22.77 -12.06
CA ASP A 152 -7.92 23.95 -12.82
C ASP A 152 -9.43 23.87 -13.08
N ALA A 153 -10.12 25.00 -13.20
CA ALA A 153 -11.58 25.04 -13.35
C ALA A 153 -12.08 24.36 -14.63
N ASP A 154 -11.22 24.33 -15.65
CA ASP A 154 -11.50 23.72 -16.95
C ASP A 154 -11.09 22.23 -17.02
N SER A 155 -10.53 21.68 -15.93
CA SER A 155 -10.15 20.26 -15.85
C SER A 155 -11.41 19.38 -15.86
N PRO A 156 -11.41 18.22 -16.54
CA PRO A 156 -12.56 17.31 -16.64
C PRO A 156 -13.26 17.03 -15.30
N SER A 157 -12.49 16.81 -14.24
CA SER A 157 -12.99 16.49 -12.90
C SER A 157 -13.30 17.72 -12.03
N ALA A 158 -12.97 18.93 -12.46
CA ALA A 158 -13.18 20.14 -11.65
C ALA A 158 -14.67 20.40 -11.31
N ALA A 159 -15.58 19.81 -12.08
CA ALA A 159 -17.02 19.85 -11.81
C ALA A 159 -17.43 19.19 -10.48
N TRP A 160 -16.62 18.28 -9.93
CA TRP A 160 -16.95 17.53 -8.71
C TRP A 160 -15.83 17.47 -7.66
N VAL A 161 -14.60 17.83 -8.01
CA VAL A 161 -13.45 17.77 -7.09
C VAL A 161 -12.52 18.95 -7.33
N GLN A 162 -12.09 19.59 -6.25
CA GLN A 162 -11.27 20.80 -6.32
C GLN A 162 -9.77 20.51 -6.16
N ALA A 163 -9.44 19.43 -5.46
CA ALA A 163 -8.08 18.95 -5.32
C ALA A 163 -8.05 17.43 -5.30
N ASP A 164 -7.02 16.85 -5.92
CA ASP A 164 -6.80 15.41 -5.97
C ASP A 164 -5.34 15.07 -5.67
N ILE A 165 -5.05 13.80 -5.41
CA ILE A 165 -3.70 13.30 -5.13
C ILE A 165 -3.20 12.41 -6.27
N ALA A 166 -1.90 12.53 -6.59
CA ALA A 166 -1.25 11.71 -7.59
C ALA A 166 0.20 11.38 -7.23
N TRP A 167 0.67 10.24 -7.69
CA TRP A 167 2.07 9.85 -7.55
C TRP A 167 2.93 10.59 -8.57
N GLU A 168 4.20 10.81 -8.23
CA GLU A 168 5.12 11.60 -9.08
C GLU A 168 5.24 11.09 -10.52
N ASP A 169 5.11 9.79 -10.75
CA ASP A 169 5.24 9.19 -12.09
C ASP A 169 3.94 9.16 -12.86
N ASP A 170 2.82 9.49 -12.22
CA ASP A 170 1.54 9.68 -12.90
C ASP A 170 1.43 11.11 -13.44
N LEU A 171 2.39 11.98 -13.13
CA LEU A 171 2.37 13.40 -13.44
C LEU A 171 3.46 13.80 -14.43
N GLU A 172 3.10 14.73 -15.31
CA GLU A 172 4.03 15.43 -16.18
C GLU A 172 3.77 16.94 -16.18
N PRO A 173 4.80 17.78 -16.40
CA PRO A 173 4.63 19.21 -16.54
C PRO A 173 3.67 19.54 -17.67
N THR A 174 2.74 20.46 -17.43
CA THR A 174 1.98 21.06 -18.52
C THR A 174 2.95 21.99 -19.25
N VAL A 175 3.23 21.72 -20.54
CA VAL A 175 4.08 22.60 -21.34
C VAL A 175 3.42 23.98 -21.35
N ALA A 176 4.05 24.97 -20.72
CA ALA A 176 3.63 26.34 -20.87
C ALA A 176 3.82 26.70 -22.35
N GLU A 177 2.76 27.03 -23.05
CA GLU A 177 2.90 27.80 -24.28
C GLU A 177 3.55 29.13 -23.88
N GLU A 178 4.89 29.20 -24.04
CA GLU A 178 5.59 30.47 -24.15
C GLU A 178 4.98 31.19 -25.34
N THR A 179 4.04 32.07 -25.04
CA THR A 179 3.41 32.98 -25.99
C THR A 179 4.51 33.95 -26.45
N LEU A 180 5.06 33.67 -27.64
CA LEU A 180 5.84 34.61 -28.46
C LEU A 180 4.91 35.59 -29.17
#